data_AF-A0A3C0UQE7-F1
#
_entry.id   AF-A0A3C0UQE7-F1
#
_cell.length_a   1.000
_cell.length_b   1.000
_cell.length_c   1.000
_cell.angle_alpha   90.00
_cell.angle_beta   90.00
_cell.angle_gamma   90.00
#
_symmetry.space_group_name_H-M   'P 1'
#
loop_
_entity.id
_entity.type
_entity.pdbx_description
1 polymer ?
#
loop_
_entity_poly.entity_id
_entity_poly.type
_entity_poly.pdbx_seq_one_letter_code
_entity_poly.pdbx_strand_id
1 'polypeptide(L)' 'MNTNFFNQIQQLDFTGVLQLNISKGIESNLIVTVFLHNEQCGDSAKNLIPPLTFNATPQEFDEGFF' A
#
# COMPACT_ATOMS: atom_id res chain seq x y z
N MET A 1 4.87 -14.70 -13.55
CA MET A 1 4.84 -13.31 -13.03
C MET A 1 6.24 -12.93 -12.61
N ASN A 2 6.72 -11.78 -13.07
CA ASN A 2 8.05 -11.32 -12.71
C ASN A 2 7.93 -10.51 -11.41
N THR A 3 8.38 -11.10 -10.30
CA THR A 3 8.27 -10.53 -8.94
C THR A 3 9.18 -9.30 -8.82
N ASN A 4 8.64 -8.13 -9.15
CA ASN A 4 9.39 -6.86 -9.15
C ASN A 4 8.90 -5.86 -8.09
N PHE A 5 8.11 -6.31 -7.12
CA PHE A 5 7.50 -5.45 -6.11
C PHE A 5 8.48 -4.42 -5.51
N PHE A 6 9.58 -4.89 -4.92
CA PHE A 6 10.55 -4.01 -4.28
C PHE A 6 11.31 -3.12 -5.27
N ASN A 7 11.50 -3.57 -6.52
CA ASN A 7 12.07 -2.75 -7.58
C ASN A 7 11.12 -1.60 -7.96
N GLN A 8 9.81 -1.87 -8.02
CA GLN A 8 8.80 -0.84 -8.27
C GLN A 8 8.71 0.14 -7.10
N ILE A 9 8.72 -0.36 -5.85
CA ILE A 9 8.75 0.50 -4.65
C ILE A 9 9.98 1.41 -4.64
N GLN A 10 11.17 0.90 -5.01
CA GLN A 10 12.39 1.71 -5.11
C GLN A 10 12.26 2.85 -6.14
N GLN A 11 11.49 2.65 -7.22
CA GLN A 11 11.28 3.66 -8.25
C GLN A 11 10.25 4.73 -7.85
N LEU A 12 9.48 4.49 -6.79
CA LEU A 12 8.53 5.48 -6.28
C LEU A 12 9.29 6.61 -5.56
N ASP A 13 9.06 7.83 -6.00
CA ASP A 13 9.62 9.02 -5.36
C ASP A 13 8.74 9.44 -4.17
N PHE A 14 8.92 8.76 -3.03
CA PHE A 14 8.27 9.11 -1.77
C PHE A 14 9.29 9.37 -0.66
N THR A 15 8.91 10.23 0.28
CA THR A 15 9.68 10.50 1.51
C THR A 15 8.89 10.03 2.71
N GLY A 16 9.51 9.23 3.58
CA GLY A 16 8.90 8.70 4.79
C GLY A 16 8.83 7.18 4.79
N VAL A 17 7.87 6.63 5.54
CA VAL A 17 7.67 5.19 5.72
C VAL A 17 6.37 4.77 5.05
N LEU A 18 6.47 3.91 4.03
CA LEU A 18 5.32 3.26 3.42
C LEU A 18 4.95 2.02 4.26
N GLN A 19 3.85 2.09 5.00
CA GLN A 19 3.32 0.98 5.79
C GLN A 19 2.29 0.19 4.98
N LEU A 20 2.55 -1.11 4.82
CA LEU A 20 1.64 -2.06 4.20
C LEU A 20 1.08 -3.00 5.27
N ASN A 21 -0.24 -3.00 5.47
CA ASN A 21 -0.91 -3.94 6.37
C ASN A 21 -1.72 -4.93 5.55
N ILE A 22 -1.57 -6.22 5.80
CA ILE A 22 -2.29 -7.28 5.11
C ILE A 22 -3.03 -8.11 6.15
N SER A 23 -4.35 -8.21 6.01
CA SER A 23 -5.19 -9.07 6.84
C SER A 23 -6.04 -10.00 5.98
N LYS A 24 -6.49 -11.10 6.56
CA LYS A 24 -7.42 -12.03 5.90
C LYS A 24 -8.83 -11.46 6.02
N GLY A 25 -9.50 -11.33 4.88
CA GLY A 25 -10.90 -10.92 4.81
C GLY A 25 -11.85 -12.09 5.02
N ILE A 26 -13.12 -11.85 4.71
CA ILE A 26 -14.12 -12.90 4.56
C ILE A 26 -13.79 -13.75 3.33
N GLU A 27 -14.12 -15.04 3.38
CA GLU A 27 -13.81 -16.01 2.32
C GLU A 27 -12.30 -16.11 2.03
N SER A 28 -11.89 -16.03 0.75
CA SER A 28 -10.50 -16.15 0.30
C SER A 28 -9.86 -14.79 -0.04
N ASN A 29 -10.47 -13.68 0.38
CA ASN A 29 -9.99 -12.35 0.07
C ASN A 29 -8.93 -11.86 1.07
N LEU A 30 -8.09 -10.94 0.60
CA LEU A 30 -7.16 -10.19 1.43
C LEU A 30 -7.64 -8.75 1.54
N ILE A 31 -7.46 -8.17 2.73
CA ILE A 31 -7.63 -6.74 2.95
C ILE A 31 -6.24 -6.14 3.08
N VAL A 32 -5.89 -5.25 2.16
CA VAL A 32 -4.58 -4.59 2.11
C VAL A 32 -4.78 -3.10 2.32
N THR A 33 -4.11 -2.54 3.33
CA THR A 33 -4.11 -1.11 3.60
C THR A 33 -2.71 -0.54 3.42
N VAL A 34 -2.61 0.52 2.62
CA VAL A 34 -1.37 1.26 2.35
C VAL A 34 -1.46 2.63 3.00
N PHE A 35 -0.46 2.99 3.79
CA PHE A 35 -0.37 4.29 4.42
C PHE A 35 1.06 4.85 4.39
N LEU A 36 1.22 6.11 4.02
CA LEU A 36 2.53 6.78 3.97
C LEU A 36 2.68 7.69 5.18
N HIS A 37 3.57 7.32 6.09
CA HIS A 37 3.98 8.16 7.21
C HIS A 37 5.11 9.08 6.79
N ASN A 38 4.80 10.37 6.58
CA ASN A 38 5.80 11.40 6.32
C ASN A 38 5.83 12.43 7.46
N GLU A 39 6.57 12.13 8.52
CA GLU A 39 6.71 13.02 9.68
C GLU A 39 7.41 14.34 9.33
N GLN A 40 8.27 14.35 8.31
CA GLN A 40 9.01 15.52 7.86
C GLN A 40 8.15 16.52 7.07
N CYS A 41 6.97 16.10 6.60
CA CYS A 41 6.01 17.00 5.99
C CYS A 41 5.46 17.95 7.08
N GLY A 42 5.82 19.23 7.00
CA GLY A 42 5.33 20.27 7.90
C GLY A 42 3.88 20.69 7.61
N ASP A 43 3.31 20.24 6.50
CA ASP A 43 1.92 20.51 6.15
C ASP A 43 0.98 19.63 6.98
N SER A 44 0.06 20.27 7.70
CA SER A 44 -0.93 19.58 8.53
C SER A 44 -1.99 18.84 7.70
N ALA A 45 -2.13 19.17 6.41
CA ALA A 45 -2.99 18.45 5.48
C ALA A 45 -2.59 16.98 5.32
N LYS A 46 -1.33 16.61 5.63
CA LYS A 46 -0.88 15.21 5.65
C LYS A 46 -1.74 14.31 6.54
N ASN A 47 -2.28 14.85 7.62
CA ASN A 47 -3.11 14.12 8.59
C ASN A 47 -4.51 13.82 8.03
N LEU A 48 -4.90 14.49 6.94
CA LEU A 48 -6.18 14.27 6.27
C LEU A 48 -6.10 13.22 5.17
N ILE A 49 -4.90 12.73 4.83
CA ILE A 49 -4.72 11.72 3.80
C ILE A 49 -5.24 10.38 4.36
N PRO A 50 -6.34 9.84 3.82
CA PRO A 50 -6.86 8.57 4.30
C PRO A 50 -5.95 7.42 3.80
N PRO A 51 -5.78 6.35 4.59
CA PRO A 51 -5.17 5.12 4.11
C PRO A 51 -5.96 4.55 2.93
N LEU A 52 -5.25 4.06 1.92
CA LEU A 52 -5.87 3.39 0.80
C LEU A 52 -6.08 1.92 1.16
N THR A 53 -7.33 1.47 1.23
CA THR A 53 -7.67 0.09 1.58
C THR A 53 -8.34 -0.62 0.41
N PHE A 54 -7.80 -1.77 0.03
CA PHE A 54 -8.34 -2.66 -0.99
C PHE A 54 -8.78 -3.97 -0.36
N ASN A 55 -9.90 -4.52 -0.82
CA ASN A 55 -10.36 -5.85 -0.46
C ASN A 55 -10.58 -6.63 -1.76
N ALA A 56 -9.71 -7.59 -2.04
CA ALA A 56 -9.69 -8.31 -3.31
C ALA A 56 -9.14 -9.72 -3.11
N THR A 57 -9.28 -10.55 -4.14
CA THR A 57 -8.65 -11.88 -4.15
C THR A 57 -7.13 -11.74 -4.27
N PRO A 58 -6.35 -12.73 -3.84
CA PRO A 58 -4.90 -12.74 -4.05
C PRO A 58 -4.50 -12.54 -5.52
N GLN A 59 -5.25 -13.15 -6.45
CA GLN A 59 -4.97 -13.02 -7.89
C GLN A 59 -5.14 -11.58 -8.40
N GLU A 60 -6.17 -10.87 -7.95
CA GLU A 60 -6.38 -9.47 -8.34
C GLU A 60 -5.29 -8.55 -7.79
N PHE A 61 -4.75 -8.84 -6.60
CA PHE A 61 -3.56 -8.13 -6.08
C PHE A 61 -2.33 -8.42 -6.94
N ASP A 62 -2.12 -9.68 -7.29
CA ASP A 62 -1.04 -10.14 -8.17
C ASP A 62 -1.06 -9.50 -9.56
N GLU A 63 -2.23 -9.14 -10.09
CA GLU A 63 -2.39 -8.51 -11.40
C GLU A 63 -2.43 -6.96 -11.34
N GLY A 64 -2.98 -6.39 -10.27
CA GLY A 64 -3.20 -4.95 -10.13
C GLY A 64 -2.16 -4.19 -9.32
N PHE A 65 -1.40 -4.89 -8.46
CA PHE A 65 -0.43 -4.30 -7.54
C PHE A 65 1.02 -4.74 -7.80
N PHE A 66 1.23 -5.86 -8.49
CA PHE A 66 2.53 -6.50 -8.72
C PHE A 66 2.88 -6.62 -10.21
#